data_AF-A0A9Y2IAK5-F1
#
_entry.id   AF-A0A9Y2IAK5-F1
#
_cell.length_a   1.000
_cell.length_b   1.000
_cell.length_c   1.000
_cell.angle_alpha   90.00
_cell.angle_beta   90.00
_cell.angle_gamma   90.00
#
_symmetry.space_group_name_H-M   'P 1'
#
loop_
_entity.id
_entity.type
_entity.pdbx_description
1 polymer ?
#
loop_
_entity_poly.entity_id
_entity_poly.type
_entity_poly.pdbx_seq_one_letter_code
_entity_poly.pdbx_strand_id
1 'polypeptide(L)'
;MPGLRLPTFNVKGFSPQTVSYLVGDVVGSALRLDVRSAPFWKPRSDRPCEPGLWAFEPQIGRGDVGAKWGEVLVVTEDTAYWLDDDLPHVRYWADHGVTQDAS
;
A
#
# COMPACT_ATOMS: atom_id res chain seq x y z
N MET A 1 38.28 -19.06 4.89
CA MET A 1 37.48 -19.59 3.77
C MET A 1 36.94 -18.41 2.97
N PRO A 2 37.44 -18.12 1.75
CA PRO A 2 36.89 -17.04 0.94
C PRO A 2 35.58 -17.52 0.28
N GLY A 3 34.46 -16.96 0.71
CA GLY A 3 33.14 -17.20 0.12
C GLY A 3 32.97 -16.37 -1.15
N LEU A 4 32.71 -17.05 -2.26
CA LEU A 4 32.46 -16.47 -3.58
C LEU A 4 31.26 -15.51 -3.52
N ARG A 5 31.51 -14.21 -3.66
CA ARG A 5 30.46 -13.19 -3.88
C ARG A 5 29.90 -13.40 -5.29
N LEU A 6 28.76 -14.06 -5.41
CA LEU A 6 28.02 -14.11 -6.67
C LEU A 6 27.45 -12.71 -6.98
N PRO A 7 27.64 -12.20 -8.21
CA PRO A 7 27.10 -10.91 -8.59
C PRO A 7 25.57 -10.94 -8.60
N THR A 8 24.95 -10.09 -7.77
CA THR A 8 23.51 -9.82 -7.82
C THR A 8 23.23 -9.01 -9.09
N PHE A 9 22.80 -9.66 -10.16
CA PHE A 9 22.34 -8.96 -11.35
C PHE A 9 20.96 -8.34 -11.07
N ASN A 10 20.88 -7.02 -11.17
CA ASN A 10 19.63 -6.26 -11.12
C ASN A 10 19.10 -6.08 -12.54
N VAL A 11 17.85 -6.47 -12.80
CA VAL A 11 17.15 -6.10 -14.04
C VAL A 11 16.28 -4.89 -13.71
N LYS A 12 16.68 -3.70 -14.17
CA LYS A 12 15.99 -2.42 -13.88
C LYS A 12 15.73 -2.15 -12.39
N GLY A 13 16.66 -2.54 -11.52
CA GLY A 13 16.56 -2.30 -10.07
C GLY A 13 15.76 -3.36 -9.29
N PHE A 14 15.24 -4.39 -9.95
CA PHE A 14 14.56 -5.50 -9.29
C PHE A 14 15.39 -6.78 -9.33
N SER A 15 15.30 -7.57 -8.25
CA SER A 15 15.89 -8.90 -8.22
C SER A 15 15.15 -9.84 -9.19
N PRO A 16 15.83 -10.84 -9.79
CA PRO A 16 15.18 -11.85 -10.62
C PRO A 16 14.05 -12.58 -9.89
N GLN A 17 14.19 -12.77 -8.58
CA GLN A 17 13.18 -13.41 -7.71
C GLN A 17 11.90 -12.57 -7.63
N THR A 18 12.03 -11.24 -7.53
CA THR A 18 10.88 -10.32 -7.53
C THR A 18 10.13 -10.37 -8.84
N VAL A 19 10.84 -10.41 -9.98
CA VAL A 19 10.21 -10.54 -11.30
C VAL A 19 9.47 -11.87 -11.42
N SER A 20 10.08 -12.98 -10.99
CA SER A 20 9.43 -14.30 -11.03
C SER A 20 8.20 -14.39 -10.13
N TYR A 21 8.24 -13.79 -8.94
CA TYR A 21 7.09 -13.71 -8.03
C TYR A 21 5.93 -12.94 -8.66
N LEU A 22 6.20 -11.76 -9.24
CA LEU A 22 5.18 -10.94 -9.90
C LEU A 22 4.58 -11.64 -11.12
N VAL A 23 5.39 -12.34 -11.91
CA VAL A 23 4.89 -13.12 -13.07
C VAL A 23 4.02 -14.28 -12.62
N GLY A 24 4.42 -15.00 -11.56
CA GLY A 24 3.63 -16.09 -10.99
C GLY A 24 2.27 -15.62 -10.45
N ASP A 25 2.23 -14.46 -9.79
CA ASP A 25 1.00 -13.88 -9.26
C ASP A 25 0.05 -13.41 -10.38
N VAL A 26 0.58 -12.78 -11.43
CA VAL A 26 -0.20 -12.38 -12.61
C VAL A 26 -0.77 -13.58 -13.35
N VAL A 27 0.03 -14.64 -13.55
CA VAL A 27 -0.43 -15.88 -14.21
C VAL A 27 -1.43 -16.62 -13.33
N GLY A 28 -1.21 -16.69 -12.03
CA GLY A 28 -2.15 -17.30 -11.07
C GLY A 28 -3.49 -16.59 -11.03
N SER A 29 -3.47 -15.25 -11.03
CA SER A 29 -4.65 -14.39 -11.06
C SER A 29 -5.36 -14.37 -12.42
N ALA A 30 -4.69 -14.74 -13.51
CA ALA A 30 -5.29 -14.90 -14.83
C ALA A 30 -5.90 -16.30 -15.06
N LEU A 31 -5.29 -17.34 -14.48
CA LEU A 31 -5.74 -18.74 -14.60
C LEU A 31 -6.88 -19.05 -13.62
N ARG A 32 -6.86 -18.46 -12.43
CA ARG A 32 -8.07 -18.35 -11.61
C ARG A 32 -8.89 -17.26 -12.27
N LEU A 33 -10.01 -17.60 -12.90
CA LEU A 33 -11.09 -16.64 -13.21
C LEU A 33 -11.68 -16.10 -11.89
N ASP A 34 -10.83 -15.59 -11.00
CA ASP A 34 -11.24 -14.97 -9.76
C ASP A 34 -11.70 -13.57 -10.14
N VAL A 35 -13.01 -13.43 -10.19
CA VAL A 35 -13.74 -12.17 -10.34
C VAL A 35 -13.51 -11.24 -9.13
N ARG A 36 -12.62 -11.59 -8.19
CA ARG A 36 -12.01 -10.66 -7.25
C ARG A 36 -11.01 -9.77 -7.98
N SER A 37 -11.59 -8.84 -8.75
CA SER A 37 -10.93 -7.62 -9.21
C SER A 37 -10.09 -7.11 -8.05
N ALA A 38 -8.78 -6.92 -8.27
CA ALA A 38 -7.87 -6.56 -7.19
C ALA A 38 -8.45 -5.41 -6.37
N PRO A 39 -8.36 -5.45 -5.02
CA PRO A 39 -9.03 -4.54 -4.10
C PRO A 39 -8.37 -3.15 -4.12
N PHE A 40 -8.32 -2.53 -5.29
CA PHE A 40 -7.82 -1.19 -5.50
C PHE A 40 -9.00 -0.28 -5.79
N TRP A 41 -9.15 0.74 -4.96
CA TRP A 41 -10.09 1.83 -5.21
C TRP A 41 -9.36 2.95 -5.96
N LYS A 42 -9.96 3.45 -7.04
CA LYS A 42 -9.43 4.53 -7.89
C LYS A 42 -10.53 5.58 -8.09
N PRO A 43 -10.18 6.80 -8.52
CA PRO A 43 -11.17 7.87 -8.74
C PRO A 43 -12.30 7.56 -9.72
N ARG A 44 -12.17 6.51 -10.53
CA ARG A 44 -13.21 6.02 -11.47
C ARG A 44 -13.68 4.59 -11.12
N SER A 45 -13.49 4.16 -9.88
CA SER A 45 -14.03 2.89 -9.43
C SER A 45 -15.52 3.04 -9.18
N ASP A 46 -16.34 2.37 -9.99
CA ASP A 46 -17.80 2.36 -9.86
C ASP A 46 -18.29 1.35 -8.80
N ARG A 47 -17.39 0.87 -7.92
CA ARG A 47 -17.70 -0.15 -6.91
C ARG A 47 -17.46 0.38 -5.49
N PRO A 48 -18.29 -0.03 -4.52
CA PRO A 48 -18.14 0.36 -3.13
C PRO A 48 -16.86 -0.22 -2.52
N CYS A 49 -16.43 0.37 -1.41
CA CYS A 49 -15.39 -0.18 -0.57
C CYS A 49 -15.97 -1.39 0.19
N GLU A 50 -15.60 -2.60 -0.22
CA GLU A 50 -16.08 -3.83 0.41
C GLU A 50 -15.55 -3.96 1.85
N PRO A 51 -16.32 -4.53 2.80
CA PRO A 51 -15.84 -4.79 4.15
C PRO A 51 -14.54 -5.60 4.17
N GLY A 52 -13.61 -5.21 5.04
CA GLY A 52 -12.31 -5.85 5.17
C GLY A 52 -11.17 -4.87 5.48
N LEU A 53 -9.94 -5.33 5.25
CA LEU A 53 -8.73 -4.54 5.48
C LEU A 53 -8.28 -3.87 4.18
N TRP A 54 -8.04 -2.56 4.24
CA TRP A 54 -7.63 -1.76 3.09
C TRP A 54 -6.33 -1.03 3.37
N ALA A 55 -5.43 -1.02 2.38
CA ALA A 55 -4.28 -0.12 2.39
C ALA A 55 -4.70 1.23 1.80
N PHE A 56 -4.44 2.31 2.54
CA PHE A 56 -4.62 3.68 2.10
C PHE A 56 -3.25 4.30 1.85
N GLU A 57 -2.91 4.54 0.58
CA GLU A 57 -1.57 5.00 0.18
C GLU A 57 -1.59 6.26 -0.70
N PRO A 58 -2.02 7.41 -0.16
CA PRO A 58 -1.96 8.67 -0.87
C PRO A 58 -0.50 9.09 -1.13
N GLN A 59 -0.32 9.64 -2.32
CA GLN A 59 0.95 10.18 -2.77
C GLN A 59 0.69 11.55 -3.42
N ILE A 60 1.49 12.54 -3.05
CA ILE A 60 1.47 13.87 -3.65
C ILE A 60 2.88 14.23 -4.09
N GLY A 61 3.02 14.78 -5.29
CA GLY A 61 4.31 15.18 -5.85
C GLY A 61 4.18 16.48 -6.61
N ARG A 62 5.19 17.34 -6.48
CA ARG A 62 5.33 18.58 -7.26
C ARG A 62 6.81 18.82 -7.58
N GLY A 63 7.14 18.77 -8.87
CA GLY A 63 8.53 18.92 -9.32
C GLY A 63 9.41 17.77 -8.82
N ASP A 64 10.47 18.12 -8.09
CA ASP A 64 11.45 17.22 -7.50
C ASP A 64 11.11 16.79 -6.06
N VAL A 65 10.01 17.31 -5.48
CA VAL A 65 9.57 16.98 -4.12
C VAL A 65 8.30 16.13 -4.17
N GLY A 66 8.23 15.12 -3.31
CA GLY A 66 7.04 14.32 -3.11
C GLY A 66 6.94 13.77 -1.70
N ALA A 67 5.71 13.45 -1.31
CA ALA A 67 5.38 12.80 -0.06
C ALA A 67 4.44 11.62 -0.36
N LYS A 68 4.67 10.51 0.33
CA LYS A 68 3.80 9.33 0.36
C LYS A 68 3.65 8.91 1.81
N TRP A 69 2.45 8.54 2.21
CA TRP A 69 2.23 7.83 3.45
C TRP A 69 1.34 6.62 3.18
N GLY A 70 1.34 5.68 4.11
CA GLY A 70 0.62 4.43 4.00
C GLY A 70 0.03 4.08 5.35
N GLU A 71 -1.27 3.86 5.38
CA GLU A 71 -2.03 3.47 6.57
C GLU A 71 -2.99 2.33 6.25
N VAL A 72 -3.50 1.70 7.29
CA VAL A 72 -4.42 0.58 7.16
C VAL A 72 -5.78 0.99 7.71
N LEU A 73 -6.81 0.87 6.86
CA LEU A 73 -8.19 1.17 7.20
C LEU A 73 -8.95 -0.16 7.38
N VAL A 74 -9.71 -0.26 8.47
CA VAL A 74 -10.69 -1.32 8.68
C VAL A 74 -12.04 -0.81 8.20
N VAL A 75 -12.64 -1.50 7.25
CA VAL A 75 -13.95 -1.18 6.68
C VAL A 75 -14.95 -2.25 7.15
N THR A 76 -16.03 -1.82 7.77
CA THR A 76 -17.16 -2.67 8.15
C THR A 76 -18.31 -2.48 7.15
N GLU A 77 -19.46 -3.11 7.41
CA GLU A 77 -20.66 -2.92 6.57
C GLU A 77 -21.20 -1.49 6.62
N ASP A 78 -20.94 -0.76 7.71
CA ASP A 78 -21.57 0.51 8.06
C ASP A 78 -20.59 1.64 8.39
N THR A 79 -19.32 1.35 8.62
CA THR A 79 -18.30 2.34 9.01
C THR A 79 -16.91 1.99 8.51
N ALA A 80 -15.97 2.90 8.73
CA ALA A 80 -14.54 2.65 8.54
C ALA A 80 -13.72 3.40 9.60
N TYR A 81 -12.64 2.78 10.06
CA TYR A 81 -11.75 3.35 11.07
C TYR A 81 -10.30 2.94 10.83
N TRP A 82 -9.34 3.75 11.28
CA TRP A 82 -7.92 3.43 11.18
C TRP A 82 -7.58 2.25 12.09
N LEU A 83 -6.77 1.33 11.61
CA LEU A 83 -6.35 0.18 12.42
C LEU A 83 -5.52 0.60 13.64
N ASP A 84 -4.78 1.71 13.51
CA ASP A 84 -3.87 2.21 14.53
C ASP A 84 -3.93 3.74 14.55
N ASP A 85 -4.37 4.30 15.68
CA ASP A 85 -4.43 5.74 15.92
C ASP A 85 -3.14 6.28 16.56
N ASP A 86 -2.17 5.43 16.92
CA ASP A 86 -0.98 5.79 17.69
C ASP A 86 0.32 5.75 16.87
N LEU A 87 0.24 6.26 15.65
CA LEU A 87 1.33 6.30 14.67
C LEU A 87 2.31 7.45 14.94
N PRO A 88 3.59 7.33 14.54
CA PRO A 88 4.61 8.35 14.80
C PRO A 88 4.23 9.76 14.29
N HIS A 89 3.56 9.84 13.14
CA HIS A 89 3.12 11.12 12.59
C HIS A 89 1.89 11.69 13.33
N VAL A 90 1.01 10.84 13.87
CA VAL A 90 -0.11 11.28 14.73
C VAL A 90 0.44 11.87 16.01
N ARG A 91 1.37 11.17 16.67
CA ARG A 91 2.07 11.67 17.87
C ARG A 91 2.80 12.98 17.60
N TYR A 92 3.52 13.04 16.48
CA TYR A 92 4.22 14.25 16.08
C TYR A 92 3.28 15.45 16.00
N TRP A 93 2.12 15.31 15.33
CA TRP A 93 1.17 16.43 15.22
C TRP A 93 0.47 16.77 16.53
N ALA A 94 0.16 15.78 17.36
CA ALA A 94 -0.39 15.99 18.70
C ALA A 94 0.57 16.81 19.59
N ASP A 95 1.86 16.48 19.55
CA ASP A 95 2.91 17.18 20.31
C ASP A 95 3.19 18.60 19.79
N HIS A 96 2.95 18.84 18.50
CA HIS A 96 3.24 20.12 17.83
C HIS A 96 2.00 21.01 17.63
N GLY A 97 0.88 20.69 18.29
CA GLY A 97 -0.25 21.62 18.48
C GLY A 97 -1.14 21.85 17.27
N VAL A 98 -1.17 20.93 16.30
CA VAL A 98 -2.18 20.94 15.23
C VAL A 98 -3.31 20.00 15.63
N THR A 99 -4.08 20.38 16.66
CA THR A 99 -5.19 19.56 17.15
C THR A 99 -6.44 19.73 16.27
N GLN A 100 -7.01 18.59 15.87
CA GLN A 100 -8.28 18.49 15.15
C GLN A 100 -9.45 18.98 16.03
N ASP A 101 -10.01 20.13 15.68
CA ASP A 101 -11.38 20.49 16.04
C ASP A 101 -12.34 19.71 15.13
N ALA A 102 -12.68 18.49 15.52
CA ALA A 102 -13.79 17.75 14.92
C ALA A 102 -14.47 16.88 15.98
N SER A 103 -15.50 17.43 16.61
CA SER A 103 -16.55 16.72 17.35
C SER A 103 -17.89 17.02 16.70
#